data_AF-A0A2P1PSU2-F1
#
_entry.id   AF-A0A2P1PSU2-F1
#
_cell.length_a   1.000
_cell.length_b   1.000
_cell.length_c   1.000
_cell.angle_alpha   90.00
_cell.angle_beta   90.00
_cell.angle_gamma   90.00
#
_symmetry.space_group_name_H-M   'P 1'
#
loop_
_entity.id
_entity.type
_entity.pdbx_description
1 polymer ?
#
loop_
_entity_poly.entity_id
_entity_poly.type
_entity_poly.pdbx_seq_one_letter_code
_entity_poly.pdbx_strand_id
1 'polypeptide(L)'
;MVVILFGLVSCVSYAPSRPVSPAQLNVATESKEVSDTSYQLGVERSAYVGEPLARVKKYQATQTQSDRFVTTAPVTLDPTPGEPKTYPAGTKLIAAGSVPYEGREYIAVKFEDGVPYGWYHAMINPDGSFSGYFYAQLNRIVLANGKAAEFSPATFTLARERSENVSTSGAYVNFELVYSGITNDSINLLYREYTADDMARPAFSQNLVYEKSAKTIRFRNLVIDLVSASNEALTYTVTSD
;
A
#
# COMPACT_ATOMS: atom_id res chain seq x y z
N MET A 1 16.11 -47.46 62.54
CA MET A 1 16.62 -46.21 61.94
C MET A 1 15.99 -46.12 60.55
N VAL A 2 14.92 -45.34 60.40
CA VAL A 2 14.19 -45.18 59.14
C VAL A 2 14.33 -43.72 58.75
N VAL A 3 15.03 -43.46 57.65
CA VAL A 3 15.19 -42.13 57.07
C VAL A 3 14.07 -41.94 56.06
N ILE A 4 13.12 -41.07 56.36
CA ILE A 4 12.05 -40.66 55.44
C ILE A 4 12.54 -39.41 54.73
N LEU A 5 12.78 -39.53 53.41
CA LEU A 5 13.19 -38.43 52.54
C LEU A 5 11.92 -37.68 52.08
N PHE A 6 11.71 -36.46 52.58
CA PHE A 6 10.66 -35.57 52.08
C PHE A 6 11.14 -34.86 50.81
N GLY A 7 10.59 -35.24 49.67
CA GLY A 7 10.75 -34.50 48.41
C GLY A 7 9.91 -33.23 48.45
N LEU A 8 10.56 -32.07 48.36
CA LEU A 8 9.90 -30.78 48.19
C LEU A 8 9.35 -30.68 46.77
N VAL A 9 8.03 -30.75 46.63
CA VAL A 9 7.32 -30.39 45.40
C VAL A 9 7.14 -28.87 45.41
N SER A 10 7.99 -28.16 44.67
CA SER A 10 7.81 -26.73 44.42
C SER A 10 6.63 -26.52 43.48
N CYS A 11 5.48 -26.13 44.03
CA CYS A 11 4.38 -25.55 43.26
C CYS A 11 4.82 -24.18 42.71
N VAL A 12 5.08 -24.09 41.42
CA VAL A 12 5.19 -22.82 40.71
C VAL A 12 3.77 -22.28 40.53
N SER A 13 3.34 -21.41 41.44
CA SER A 13 2.11 -20.64 41.30
C SER A 13 2.30 -19.60 40.19
N TYR A 14 1.73 -19.88 39.01
CA TYR A 14 1.56 -18.89 37.94
C TYR A 14 0.61 -17.81 38.45
N ALA A 15 1.14 -16.62 38.77
CA ALA A 15 0.29 -15.45 38.94
C ALA A 15 -0.39 -15.16 37.60
N PRO A 16 -1.73 -14.99 37.55
CA PRO A 16 -2.39 -14.63 36.31
C PRO A 16 -1.88 -13.26 35.86
N SER A 17 -1.23 -13.23 34.69
CA SER A 17 -0.80 -11.99 34.04
C SER A 17 -2.01 -11.08 33.89
N ARG A 18 -1.91 -9.83 34.33
CA ARG A 18 -2.96 -8.83 34.10
C ARG A 18 -3.29 -8.75 32.61
N PRO A 19 -4.56 -8.60 32.22
CA PRO A 19 -4.91 -8.46 30.82
C PRO A 19 -4.25 -7.21 30.23
N VAL A 20 -3.54 -7.38 29.12
CA VAL A 20 -2.86 -6.30 28.40
C VAL A 20 -3.58 -6.10 27.07
N SER A 21 -3.92 -4.86 26.71
CA SER A 21 -4.45 -4.54 25.38
C SER A 21 -3.36 -3.89 24.54
N PRO A 22 -3.15 -4.31 23.27
CA PRO A 22 -2.21 -3.65 22.40
C PRO A 22 -2.65 -2.22 22.12
N ALA A 23 -1.72 -1.27 22.22
CA ALA A 23 -1.88 0.02 21.55
C ALA A 23 -1.73 -0.21 20.04
N GLN A 24 -2.64 0.32 19.23
CA GLN A 24 -2.47 0.24 17.78
C GLN A 24 -1.21 1.00 17.37
N LEU A 25 -0.40 0.40 16.49
CA LEU A 25 0.68 1.12 15.84
C LEU A 25 0.06 2.11 14.86
N ASN A 26 0.58 3.34 14.85
CA ASN A 26 0.15 4.36 13.92
C ASN A 26 0.55 3.92 12.50
N VAL A 27 -0.44 3.48 11.72
CA VAL A 27 -0.28 3.39 10.27
C VAL A 27 -0.31 4.83 9.77
N ALA A 28 0.82 5.33 9.29
CA ALA A 28 0.86 6.66 8.69
C ALA A 28 0.19 6.56 7.32
N THR A 29 -1.02 7.10 7.23
CA THR A 29 -1.74 7.26 5.98
C THR A 29 -1.62 8.71 5.55
N GLU A 30 -0.96 8.94 4.42
CA GLU A 30 -0.86 10.24 3.79
C GLU A 30 -1.68 10.24 2.50
N SER A 31 -2.52 11.25 2.32
CA SER A 31 -3.20 11.48 1.05
C SER A 31 -2.37 12.49 0.25
N LYS A 32 -1.98 12.09 -0.96
CA LYS A 32 -1.21 12.90 -1.88
C LYS A 32 -1.96 13.07 -3.19
N GLU A 33 -2.09 14.31 -3.63
CA GLU A 33 -2.55 14.59 -4.99
C GLU A 33 -1.43 14.33 -5.99
N VAL A 34 -1.72 13.53 -7.02
CA VAL A 34 -0.79 13.25 -8.11
C VAL A 34 -1.36 13.87 -9.38
N SER A 35 -0.53 14.65 -10.07
CA SER A 35 -0.85 15.24 -11.38
C SER A 35 0.27 14.92 -12.35
N ASP A 36 -0.06 14.22 -13.43
CA ASP A 36 0.80 13.91 -14.56
C ASP A 36 0.16 14.49 -15.83
N THR A 37 0.83 15.48 -16.42
CA THR A 37 0.37 16.16 -17.64
C THR A 37 1.45 16.12 -18.71
N SER A 38 1.08 15.93 -19.98
CA SER A 38 2.06 15.93 -21.07
C SER A 38 2.55 17.33 -21.48
N TYR A 39 1.91 18.40 -21.02
CA TYR A 39 2.25 19.78 -21.35
C TYR A 39 2.72 20.56 -20.12
N GLN A 40 3.35 21.72 -20.40
CA GLN A 40 3.65 22.76 -19.44
C GLN A 40 2.92 24.04 -19.87
N LEU A 41 2.35 24.76 -18.91
CA LEU A 41 1.62 26.00 -19.22
C LEU A 41 2.56 27.04 -19.81
N GLY A 42 2.12 27.71 -20.87
CA GLY A 42 2.86 28.77 -21.55
C GLY A 42 4.03 28.29 -22.42
N VAL A 43 4.26 26.97 -22.54
CA VAL A 43 5.32 26.41 -23.37
C VAL A 43 4.75 25.97 -24.71
N GLU A 44 5.32 26.48 -25.80
CA GLU A 44 4.97 26.08 -27.16
C GLU A 44 5.41 24.63 -27.42
N ARG A 45 4.51 23.86 -28.04
CA ARG A 45 4.73 22.47 -28.41
C ARG A 45 4.11 22.17 -29.77
N SER A 46 4.56 21.08 -30.37
CA SER A 46 3.90 20.48 -31.52
C SER A 46 3.41 19.08 -31.18
N ALA A 47 2.32 18.66 -31.83
CA ALA A 47 1.84 17.29 -31.86
C ALA A 47 1.55 16.89 -33.30
N TYR A 48 2.04 15.73 -33.70
CA TYR A 48 1.72 15.14 -35.00
C TYR A 48 0.33 14.49 -35.00
N VAL A 49 -0.22 14.19 -36.17
CA VAL A 49 -1.48 13.46 -36.26
C VAL A 49 -1.38 12.12 -35.54
N GLY A 50 -2.34 11.85 -34.65
CA GLY A 50 -2.38 10.69 -33.77
C GLY A 50 -1.73 10.93 -32.40
N GLU A 51 -1.02 12.03 -32.20
CA GLU A 51 -0.38 12.37 -30.93
C GLU A 51 -1.28 13.22 -30.01
N PRO A 52 -1.14 13.05 -28.69
CA PRO A 52 -1.86 13.87 -27.72
C PRO A 52 -1.34 15.31 -27.70
N LEU A 53 -2.25 16.26 -27.89
CA LEU A 53 -2.07 17.67 -27.51
C LEU A 53 -1.96 17.81 -26.00
N ALA A 54 -2.85 17.12 -25.29
CA ALA A 54 -2.87 17.12 -23.84
C ALA A 54 -3.22 15.72 -23.36
N ARG A 55 -2.37 15.16 -22.51
CA ARG A 55 -2.69 14.05 -21.62
C ARG A 55 -2.77 14.62 -20.22
N VAL A 56 -3.85 14.34 -19.50
CA VAL A 56 -4.06 14.80 -18.14
C VAL A 56 -4.46 13.60 -17.30
N LYS A 57 -3.64 13.29 -16.28
CA LYS A 57 -3.90 12.28 -15.28
C LYS A 57 -3.75 12.89 -13.88
N LYS A 58 -4.88 13.20 -13.25
CA LYS A 58 -4.96 13.71 -11.87
C LYS A 58 -5.70 12.71 -10.99
N TYR A 59 -5.13 12.30 -9.87
CA TYR A 59 -5.78 11.36 -8.95
C TYR A 59 -5.30 11.55 -7.51
N GLN A 60 -6.15 11.14 -6.56
CA GLN A 60 -5.79 11.05 -5.16
C GLN A 60 -5.13 9.69 -4.89
N ALA A 61 -3.90 9.74 -4.42
CA ALA A 61 -3.15 8.60 -3.97
C ALA A 61 -3.19 8.56 -2.44
N THR A 62 -3.61 7.43 -1.89
CA THR A 62 -3.46 7.16 -0.45
C THR A 62 -2.21 6.32 -0.28
N GLN A 63 -1.18 6.91 0.31
CA GLN A 63 0.04 6.22 0.68
C GLN A 63 -0.12 5.72 2.12
N THR A 64 -0.16 4.41 2.28
CA THR A 64 -0.21 3.76 3.59
C THR A 64 1.17 3.20 3.91
N GLN A 65 1.80 3.73 4.95
CA GLN A 65 3.02 3.19 5.52
C GLN A 65 2.68 2.30 6.70
N SER A 66 2.95 1.00 6.55
CA SER A 66 2.85 0.04 7.64
C SER A 66 4.22 -0.50 8.00
N ASP A 67 4.42 -0.74 9.30
CA ASP A 67 5.52 -1.55 9.79
C ASP A 67 5.25 -3.01 9.38
N ARG A 68 5.94 -3.45 8.33
CA ARG A 68 6.04 -4.86 7.97
C ARG A 68 7.35 -5.42 8.51
N PHE A 69 7.35 -6.73 8.67
CA PHE A 69 8.51 -7.50 9.08
C PHE A 69 8.64 -8.71 8.18
N VAL A 70 9.87 -9.15 7.92
CA VAL A 70 10.14 -10.36 7.13
C VAL A 70 11.01 -11.33 7.91
N THR A 71 10.72 -12.62 7.81
CA THR A 71 11.57 -13.67 8.39
C THR A 71 12.94 -13.67 7.71
N THR A 72 14.03 -13.63 8.48
CA THR A 72 15.40 -13.69 7.90
C THR A 72 15.87 -15.12 7.62
N ALA A 73 15.17 -16.12 8.16
CA ALA A 73 15.40 -17.55 8.00
C ALA A 73 14.05 -18.29 8.05
N PRO A 74 13.99 -19.57 7.66
CA PRO A 74 12.78 -20.36 7.86
C PRO A 74 12.40 -20.46 9.35
N VAL A 75 11.11 -20.34 9.64
CA VAL A 75 10.55 -20.42 11.00
C VAL A 75 9.34 -21.34 10.98
N THR A 76 9.31 -22.33 11.86
CA THR A 76 8.17 -23.22 12.05
C THR A 76 7.38 -22.79 13.28
N LEU A 77 6.08 -22.59 13.12
CA LEU A 77 5.15 -22.39 14.22
C LEU A 77 4.42 -23.71 14.48
N ASP A 78 4.54 -24.23 15.70
CA ASP A 78 3.86 -25.42 16.18
C ASP A 78 2.77 -25.03 17.21
N PRO A 79 1.51 -24.89 16.79
CA PRO A 79 0.41 -24.51 17.67
C PRO A 79 -0.15 -25.71 18.44
N THR A 80 -0.58 -25.49 19.69
CA THR A 80 -1.26 -26.50 20.50
C THR A 80 -2.65 -26.00 20.92
N PRO A 81 -3.76 -26.58 20.40
CA PRO A 81 -3.82 -27.67 19.41
C PRO A 81 -3.58 -27.19 17.97
N GLY A 82 -3.00 -28.04 17.12
CA GLY A 82 -2.88 -27.79 15.69
C GLY A 82 -1.73 -28.51 15.02
N GLU A 83 -1.56 -28.23 13.73
CA GLU A 83 -0.47 -28.77 12.91
C GLU A 83 0.65 -27.74 12.75
N PRO A 84 1.93 -28.14 12.85
CA PRO A 84 3.05 -27.25 12.58
C PRO A 84 3.00 -26.68 11.17
N LYS A 85 3.29 -25.38 11.04
CA LYS A 85 3.44 -24.69 9.75
C LYS A 85 4.81 -24.05 9.65
N THR A 86 5.53 -24.40 8.58
CA THR A 86 6.84 -23.81 8.26
C THR A 86 6.68 -22.65 7.30
N TYR A 87 7.22 -21.50 7.71
CA TYR A 87 7.29 -20.28 6.93
C TYR A 87 8.71 -20.13 6.38
N PRO A 88 8.92 -20.03 5.05
CA PRO A 88 10.24 -19.82 4.48
C PRO A 88 10.82 -18.45 4.87
N ALA A 89 12.11 -18.25 4.63
CA ALA A 89 12.72 -16.92 4.72
C ALA A 89 12.03 -15.96 3.73
N GLY A 90 11.91 -14.69 4.11
CA GLY A 90 11.18 -13.67 3.35
C GLY A 90 9.66 -13.68 3.54
N THR A 91 9.13 -14.53 4.43
CA THR A 91 7.70 -14.52 4.77
C THR A 91 7.36 -13.21 5.47
N LYS A 92 6.27 -12.55 5.05
CA LYS A 92 5.82 -11.26 5.56
C LYS A 92 4.94 -11.38 6.81
N LEU A 93 5.18 -10.49 7.74
CA LEU A 93 4.39 -10.27 8.95
C LEU A 93 4.00 -8.80 9.03
N ILE A 94 2.81 -8.55 9.55
CA ILE A 94 2.28 -7.21 9.81
C ILE A 94 2.24 -6.94 11.30
N ALA A 95 2.61 -5.71 11.68
CA ALA A 95 2.50 -5.29 13.06
C ALA A 95 1.03 -5.11 13.46
N ALA A 96 0.64 -5.72 14.58
CA ALA A 96 -0.72 -5.68 15.13
C ALA A 96 -0.87 -4.66 16.27
N GLY A 97 0.24 -4.19 16.85
CA GLY A 97 0.25 -3.20 17.92
C GLY A 97 1.46 -3.30 18.83
N SER A 98 1.55 -2.40 19.81
CA SER A 98 2.54 -2.44 20.90
C SER A 98 1.92 -3.01 22.17
N VAL A 99 2.62 -3.90 22.86
CA VAL A 99 2.15 -4.64 24.05
C VAL A 99 3.12 -4.41 25.21
N PRO A 100 2.73 -3.65 26.26
CA PRO A 100 3.51 -3.54 27.48
C PRO A 100 3.46 -4.84 28.28
N TYR A 101 4.62 -5.39 28.62
CA TYR A 101 4.71 -6.57 29.47
C TYR A 101 5.99 -6.53 30.32
N GLU A 102 5.87 -6.77 31.63
CA GLU A 102 6.99 -6.79 32.59
C GLU A 102 7.92 -5.56 32.51
N GLY A 103 7.36 -4.37 32.28
CA GLY A 103 8.11 -3.12 32.21
C GLY A 103 8.87 -2.89 30.89
N ARG A 104 8.58 -3.71 29.86
CA ARG A 104 9.11 -3.55 28.50
C ARG A 104 7.97 -3.42 27.49
N GLU A 105 8.24 -2.73 26.39
CA GLU A 105 7.33 -2.61 25.24
C GLU A 105 7.75 -3.59 24.15
N TYR A 106 6.79 -4.38 23.66
CA TYR A 106 6.97 -5.33 22.58
C TYR A 106 6.10 -4.99 21.39
N ILE A 107 6.51 -5.38 20.19
CA ILE A 107 5.67 -5.29 19.00
C ILE A 107 5.00 -6.63 18.79
N ALA A 108 3.67 -6.68 18.79
CA ALA A 108 2.92 -7.87 18.41
C ALA A 108 2.86 -7.94 16.87
N VAL A 109 3.25 -9.07 16.29
CA VAL A 109 3.23 -9.31 14.83
C VAL A 109 2.44 -10.57 14.48
N LYS A 110 1.85 -10.60 13.29
CA LYS A 110 1.15 -11.75 12.75
C LYS A 110 1.51 -11.97 11.28
N PHE A 111 1.51 -13.22 10.84
CA PHE A 111 1.77 -13.56 9.44
C PHE A 111 0.65 -13.03 8.53
N GLU A 112 1.04 -12.50 7.38
CA GLU A 112 0.12 -11.87 6.42
C GLU A 112 -0.75 -12.89 5.68
N ASP A 113 -0.23 -14.10 5.45
CA ASP A 113 -0.92 -15.21 4.78
C ASP A 113 -1.99 -15.88 5.66
N GLY A 114 -2.20 -15.36 6.88
CA GLY A 114 -3.09 -15.94 7.87
C GLY A 114 -2.43 -17.15 8.55
N VAL A 115 -2.36 -17.08 9.88
CA VAL A 115 -2.14 -18.28 10.69
C VAL A 115 -3.49 -19.03 10.75
N PRO A 116 -3.53 -20.38 10.68
CA PRO A 116 -4.74 -21.13 11.07
C PRO A 116 -5.21 -20.82 12.52
N TYR A 117 -4.38 -20.14 13.32
CA TYR A 117 -4.64 -19.73 14.70
C TYR A 117 -4.42 -18.22 14.89
N GLY A 118 -5.08 -17.39 14.06
CA GLY A 118 -4.91 -15.94 13.96
C GLY A 118 -5.17 -15.10 15.22
N TRP A 119 -5.28 -15.71 16.39
CA TRP A 119 -5.40 -15.06 17.69
C TRP A 119 -4.07 -14.97 18.45
N TYR A 120 -3.03 -15.70 18.04
CA TYR A 120 -1.70 -15.59 18.64
C TYR A 120 -0.80 -14.70 17.79
N HIS A 121 -0.32 -13.61 18.37
CA HIS A 121 0.66 -12.74 17.76
C HIS A 121 2.03 -12.97 18.41
N ALA A 122 3.06 -13.20 17.59
CA ALA A 122 4.43 -13.26 18.11
C ALA A 122 4.79 -11.88 18.67
N MET A 123 5.39 -11.83 19.85
CA MET A 123 5.92 -10.58 20.41
C MET A 123 7.39 -10.48 20.05
N ILE A 124 7.79 -9.37 19.43
CA ILE A 124 9.19 -9.08 19.08
C ILE A 124 9.68 -7.84 19.82
N ASN A 125 10.98 -7.79 20.07
CA ASN A 125 11.65 -6.59 20.56
C ASN A 125 11.72 -5.53 19.45
N PRO A 126 11.98 -4.25 19.78
CA PRO A 126 12.11 -3.18 18.78
C PRO A 126 13.18 -3.44 17.69
N ASP A 127 14.20 -4.22 18.01
CA ASP A 127 15.27 -4.65 17.09
C ASP A 127 14.86 -5.80 16.14
N GLY A 128 13.64 -6.32 16.28
CA GLY A 128 13.10 -7.39 15.45
C GLY A 128 13.33 -8.81 16.00
N SER A 129 14.07 -8.97 17.10
CA SER A 129 14.28 -10.28 17.71
C SER A 129 13.02 -10.82 18.38
N PHE A 130 12.75 -12.12 18.25
CA PHE A 130 11.63 -12.77 18.93
C PHE A 130 11.84 -12.75 20.45
N SER A 131 10.84 -12.29 21.20
CA SER A 131 10.93 -12.12 22.64
C SER A 131 10.77 -13.41 23.44
N GLY A 132 10.34 -14.51 22.80
CA GLY A 132 9.92 -15.72 23.50
C GLY A 132 8.48 -15.68 24.02
N TYR A 133 7.70 -14.65 23.69
CA TYR A 133 6.31 -14.49 24.11
C TYR A 133 5.34 -14.38 22.94
N PHE A 134 4.10 -14.77 23.21
CA PHE A 134 2.95 -14.58 22.36
C PHE A 134 1.90 -13.73 23.05
N TYR A 135 1.24 -12.88 22.29
CA TYR A 135 0.04 -12.19 22.72
C TYR A 135 -1.20 -12.91 22.20
N ALA A 136 -2.06 -13.39 23.09
CA ALA A 136 -3.32 -14.06 22.76
C ALA A 136 -4.46 -13.02 22.71
N GLN A 137 -4.85 -12.62 21.50
CA GLN A 137 -5.77 -11.50 21.25
C GLN A 137 -7.14 -11.67 21.90
N LEU A 138 -7.73 -12.87 21.85
CA LEU A 138 -9.07 -13.11 22.39
C LEU A 138 -9.12 -12.93 23.91
N ASN A 139 -8.12 -13.46 24.60
CA ASN A 139 -8.07 -13.48 26.07
C ASN A 139 -7.30 -12.28 26.64
N ARG A 140 -6.62 -11.51 25.78
CA ARG A 140 -5.78 -10.36 26.14
C ARG A 140 -4.67 -10.71 27.14
N ILE A 141 -4.05 -11.87 26.96
CA ILE A 141 -2.99 -12.38 27.84
C ILE A 141 -1.68 -12.56 27.08
N VAL A 142 -0.58 -12.55 27.82
CA VAL A 142 0.75 -12.88 27.32
C VAL A 142 1.09 -14.31 27.74
N LEU A 143 1.61 -15.09 26.80
CA LEU A 143 1.96 -16.50 26.98
C LEU A 143 3.41 -16.71 26.59
N ALA A 144 4.15 -17.51 27.37
CA ALA A 144 5.50 -17.90 26.99
C ALA A 144 5.48 -18.91 25.83
N ASN A 145 6.55 -18.94 25.03
CA ASN A 145 6.79 -19.95 24.00
C ASN A 145 6.67 -21.36 24.60
N GLY A 146 5.97 -22.25 23.90
CA GLY A 146 5.68 -23.63 24.36
C GLY A 146 4.45 -23.79 25.26
N LYS A 147 3.73 -22.71 25.62
CA LYS A 147 2.46 -22.81 26.39
C LYS A 147 1.20 -22.97 25.54
N ALA A 148 1.20 -22.41 24.34
CA ALA A 148 0.07 -22.44 23.41
C ALA A 148 0.50 -22.53 21.95
N ALA A 149 1.70 -22.04 21.64
CA ALA A 149 2.41 -22.31 20.42
C ALA A 149 3.91 -22.27 20.68
N GLU A 150 4.68 -22.95 19.85
CA GLU A 150 6.13 -22.97 19.88
C GLU A 150 6.69 -22.54 18.53
N PHE A 151 7.65 -21.62 18.53
CA PHE A 151 8.47 -21.38 17.35
C PHE A 151 9.72 -22.25 17.37
N SER A 152 10.05 -22.83 16.22
CA SER A 152 11.33 -23.46 15.92
C SER A 152 11.99 -22.74 14.74
N PRO A 153 13.18 -22.15 14.91
CA PRO A 153 13.95 -22.07 16.15
C PRO A 153 13.27 -21.19 17.22
N ALA A 154 13.50 -21.50 18.49
CA ALA A 154 12.96 -20.73 19.63
C ALA A 154 13.52 -19.29 19.71
N THR A 155 14.56 -19.00 18.92
CA THR A 155 15.11 -17.66 18.72
C THR A 155 15.23 -17.40 17.23
N PHE A 156 14.68 -16.27 16.78
CA PHE A 156 14.79 -15.80 15.42
C PHE A 156 14.71 -14.26 15.41
N THR A 157 15.12 -13.66 14.30
CA THR A 157 15.03 -12.22 14.09
C THR A 157 14.21 -11.95 12.84
N LEU A 158 13.45 -10.87 12.87
CA LEU A 158 12.75 -10.34 11.73
C LEU A 158 13.44 -9.07 11.25
N ALA A 159 13.59 -8.91 9.93
CA ALA A 159 14.01 -7.64 9.37
C ALA A 159 12.78 -6.74 9.22
N ARG A 160 12.88 -5.49 9.69
CA ARG A 160 11.83 -4.49 9.47
C ARG A 160 11.82 -4.08 8.00
N GLU A 161 10.67 -4.18 7.36
CA GLU A 161 10.41 -3.73 6.00
C GLU A 161 9.41 -2.58 6.07
N ARG A 162 9.81 -1.39 5.61
CA ARG A 162 8.85 -0.30 5.43
C ARG A 162 8.07 -0.58 4.15
N SER A 163 6.76 -0.80 4.27
CA SER A 163 5.91 -1.01 3.11
C SER A 163 5.13 0.24 2.81
N GLU A 164 5.27 0.74 1.58
CA GLU A 164 4.44 1.78 1.03
C GLU A 164 3.41 1.14 0.11
N ASN A 165 2.13 1.28 0.44
CA ASN A 165 1.05 0.90 -0.46
C ASN A 165 0.42 2.19 -0.98
N VAL A 166 0.47 2.38 -2.29
CA VAL A 166 -0.20 3.49 -2.97
C VAL A 166 -1.50 2.96 -3.54
N SER A 167 -2.62 3.44 -2.99
CA SER A 167 -3.96 3.15 -3.49
C SER A 167 -4.50 4.36 -4.24
N THR A 168 -4.95 4.14 -5.47
CA THR A 168 -5.71 5.09 -6.28
C THR A 168 -7.21 4.95 -5.97
N SER A 169 -7.62 5.34 -4.77
CA SER A 169 -9.04 5.32 -4.37
C SER A 169 -9.62 6.74 -4.38
N GLY A 170 -10.61 7.00 -5.24
CA GLY A 170 -11.37 8.26 -5.20
C GLY A 170 -11.67 8.85 -6.57
N ALA A 171 -11.97 10.15 -6.58
CA ALA A 171 -12.16 10.91 -7.80
C ALA A 171 -10.85 10.99 -8.58
N TYR A 172 -10.93 10.82 -9.89
CA TYR A 172 -9.79 10.92 -10.79
C TYR A 172 -10.22 11.64 -12.08
N VAL A 173 -9.23 12.21 -12.76
CA VAL A 173 -9.33 12.75 -14.11
C VAL A 173 -8.26 12.06 -14.93
N ASN A 174 -8.63 11.27 -15.93
CA ASN A 174 -7.67 10.64 -16.83
C ASN A 174 -8.20 10.72 -18.26
N PHE A 175 -7.63 11.62 -19.06
CA PHE A 175 -8.05 11.81 -20.45
C PHE A 175 -6.92 12.27 -21.36
N GLU A 176 -7.15 12.09 -22.65
CA GLU A 176 -6.32 12.64 -23.70
C GLU A 176 -7.15 13.42 -24.73
N LEU A 177 -6.54 14.47 -25.26
CA LEU A 177 -7.00 15.25 -26.41
C LEU A 177 -5.98 15.03 -27.53
N VAL A 178 -6.36 14.31 -28.58
CA VAL A 178 -5.46 13.83 -29.64
C VAL A 178 -5.68 14.62 -30.92
N TYR A 179 -4.60 15.09 -31.54
CA TYR A 179 -4.71 15.76 -32.83
C TYR A 179 -5.03 14.74 -33.92
N SER A 180 -6.16 14.90 -34.62
CA SER A 180 -6.63 13.96 -35.64
C SER A 180 -6.47 14.51 -37.07
N GLY A 181 -5.86 15.69 -37.22
CA GLY A 181 -5.65 16.35 -38.50
C GLY A 181 -6.60 17.50 -38.77
N ILE A 182 -6.45 18.09 -39.95
CA ILE A 182 -7.22 19.25 -40.42
C ILE A 182 -7.89 18.92 -41.75
N THR A 183 -9.05 19.50 -42.00
CA THR A 183 -9.73 19.50 -43.30
C THR A 183 -9.63 20.89 -43.95
N ASN A 184 -10.39 21.13 -45.01
CA ASN A 184 -10.47 22.45 -45.63
C ASN A 184 -10.96 23.51 -44.64
N ASP A 185 -11.91 23.15 -43.77
CA ASP A 185 -12.66 24.09 -42.94
C ASP A 185 -12.53 23.84 -41.43
N SER A 186 -11.98 22.68 -41.02
CA SER A 186 -11.97 22.28 -39.61
C SER A 186 -10.67 21.68 -39.11
N ILE A 187 -10.36 21.92 -37.83
CA ILE A 187 -9.39 21.20 -37.01
C ILE A 187 -10.13 20.10 -36.27
N ASN A 188 -9.64 18.87 -36.34
CA ASN A 188 -10.30 17.69 -35.76
C ASN A 188 -9.44 17.13 -34.63
N LEU A 189 -10.07 16.94 -33.46
CA LEU A 189 -9.46 16.34 -32.29
C LEU A 189 -10.25 15.12 -31.85
N LEU A 190 -9.58 14.15 -31.24
CA LEU A 190 -10.21 13.00 -30.59
C LEU A 190 -10.01 13.11 -29.09
N TYR A 191 -11.11 13.16 -28.37
CA TYR A 191 -11.16 13.06 -26.92
C TYR A 191 -11.29 11.60 -26.49
N ARG A 192 -10.52 11.16 -25.49
CA ARG A 192 -10.60 9.81 -24.90
C ARG A 192 -10.46 9.87 -23.38
N GLU A 193 -11.37 9.23 -22.65
CA GLU A 193 -11.20 8.98 -21.21
C GLU A 193 -10.66 7.58 -20.90
N TYR A 194 -9.97 7.50 -19.78
CA TYR A 194 -9.38 6.28 -19.24
C TYR A 194 -9.88 6.05 -17.81
N THR A 195 -9.66 4.86 -17.27
CA THR A 195 -9.77 4.60 -15.83
C THR A 195 -8.55 5.16 -15.10
N ALA A 196 -8.55 5.15 -13.76
CA ALA A 196 -7.36 5.50 -12.98
C ALA A 196 -6.14 4.63 -13.33
N ASP A 197 -6.39 3.39 -13.75
CA ASP A 197 -5.39 2.37 -14.12
C ASP A 197 -5.14 2.32 -15.65
N ASP A 198 -5.36 3.42 -16.35
CA ASP A 198 -5.06 3.61 -17.78
C ASP A 198 -5.81 2.68 -18.75
N MET A 199 -6.91 2.07 -18.32
CA MET A 199 -7.78 1.33 -19.23
C MET A 199 -8.67 2.29 -20.00
N ALA A 200 -8.66 2.22 -21.33
CA ALA A 200 -9.53 3.05 -22.16
C ALA A 200 -11.01 2.81 -21.80
N ARG A 201 -11.82 3.88 -21.81
CA ARG A 201 -13.28 3.82 -21.64
C ARG A 201 -13.94 4.18 -22.97
N PRO A 202 -14.20 3.22 -23.87
CA PRO A 202 -14.63 3.52 -25.25
C PRO A 202 -15.91 4.36 -25.32
N ALA A 203 -16.85 4.14 -24.39
CA ALA A 203 -18.09 4.91 -24.29
C ALA A 203 -17.89 6.41 -23.94
N PHE A 204 -16.67 6.80 -23.56
CA PHE A 204 -16.29 8.16 -23.19
C PHE A 204 -15.23 8.70 -24.16
N SER A 205 -15.50 8.54 -25.45
CA SER A 205 -14.73 9.14 -26.54
C SER A 205 -15.61 10.06 -27.38
N GLN A 206 -15.04 11.15 -27.87
CA GLN A 206 -15.76 12.13 -28.66
C GLN A 206 -14.85 12.73 -29.74
N ASN A 207 -15.37 12.87 -30.96
CA ASN A 207 -14.72 13.68 -31.99
C ASN A 207 -15.11 15.15 -31.77
N LEU A 208 -14.10 16.01 -31.65
CA LEU A 208 -14.26 17.45 -31.49
C LEU A 208 -13.84 18.14 -32.78
N VAL A 209 -14.65 19.10 -33.20
CA VAL A 209 -14.46 19.83 -34.46
C VAL A 209 -14.43 21.31 -34.14
N TYR A 210 -13.36 21.97 -34.53
CA TYR A 210 -13.18 23.42 -34.40
C TYR A 210 -13.00 24.03 -35.79
N GLU A 211 -13.38 25.30 -35.96
CA GLU A 211 -13.10 26.03 -37.20
C GLU A 211 -11.60 26.12 -37.44
N LYS A 212 -11.17 25.99 -38.70
CA LYS A 212 -9.76 26.12 -39.09
C LYS A 212 -9.16 27.49 -38.76
N SER A 213 -9.99 28.53 -38.75
CA SER A 213 -9.62 29.91 -38.39
C SER A 213 -9.45 30.10 -36.89
N ALA A 214 -9.86 29.14 -36.06
CA ALA A 214 -9.80 29.24 -34.62
C ALA A 214 -8.38 29.58 -34.16
N LYS A 215 -8.29 30.52 -33.22
CA LYS A 215 -7.02 30.89 -32.57
C LYS A 215 -6.86 30.19 -31.22
N THR A 216 -7.95 29.68 -30.68
CA THR A 216 -7.98 29.03 -29.38
C THR A 216 -8.93 27.85 -29.42
N ILE A 217 -8.50 26.74 -28.84
CA ILE A 217 -9.32 25.56 -28.54
C ILE A 217 -9.59 25.59 -27.04
N ARG A 218 -10.88 25.68 -26.67
CA ARG A 218 -11.32 25.48 -25.30
C ARG A 218 -12.03 24.14 -25.18
N PHE A 219 -11.56 23.30 -24.27
CA PHE A 219 -12.18 22.02 -23.98
C PHE A 219 -12.15 21.77 -22.47
N ARG A 220 -13.33 21.74 -21.84
CA ARG A 220 -13.45 21.74 -20.37
C ARG A 220 -12.68 22.94 -19.80
N ASN A 221 -11.69 22.68 -18.92
CA ASN A 221 -10.85 23.72 -18.32
C ASN A 221 -9.60 24.04 -19.16
N LEU A 222 -9.28 23.20 -20.15
CA LEU A 222 -8.13 23.43 -21.02
C LEU A 222 -8.40 24.59 -21.97
N VAL A 223 -7.47 25.54 -22.01
CA VAL A 223 -7.38 26.58 -23.02
C VAL A 223 -6.07 26.42 -23.76
N ILE A 224 -6.16 26.26 -25.08
CA ILE A 224 -5.04 25.94 -25.95
C ILE A 224 -5.01 26.98 -27.06
N ASP A 225 -3.98 27.81 -27.07
CA ASP A 225 -3.75 28.77 -28.15
C ASP A 225 -3.03 28.10 -29.31
N LEU A 226 -3.52 28.35 -30.51
CA LEU A 226 -3.05 27.75 -31.75
C LEU A 226 -2.05 28.68 -32.44
N VAL A 227 -0.86 28.15 -32.69
CA VAL A 227 0.20 28.83 -33.44
C VAL A 227 0.09 28.48 -34.92
N SER A 228 -0.01 27.18 -35.24
CA SER A 228 -0.22 26.69 -36.60
C SER A 228 -0.87 25.31 -36.61
N ALA A 229 -1.60 24.97 -37.67
CA ALA A 229 -2.18 23.64 -37.86
C ALA A 229 -2.09 23.24 -39.34
N SER A 230 -1.59 22.03 -39.59
CA SER A 230 -1.50 21.39 -40.90
C SER A 230 -2.03 19.96 -40.85
N ASN A 231 -2.16 19.30 -41.99
CA ASN A 231 -2.51 17.88 -42.06
C ASN A 231 -1.48 16.94 -41.41
N GLU A 232 -0.32 17.45 -40.99
CA GLU A 232 0.76 16.66 -40.39
C GLU A 232 0.94 16.96 -38.90
N ALA A 233 0.84 18.23 -38.51
CA ALA A 233 1.10 18.66 -37.14
C ALA A 233 0.28 19.88 -36.73
N LEU A 234 0.09 20.03 -35.42
CA LEU A 234 -0.48 21.21 -34.79
C LEU A 234 0.50 21.76 -33.77
N THR A 235 0.85 23.03 -33.91
CA THR A 235 1.71 23.78 -32.98
C THR A 235 0.85 24.68 -32.12
N TYR A 236 1.04 24.60 -30.80
CA TYR A 236 0.12 25.15 -29.81
C TYR A 236 0.83 25.47 -28.50
N THR A 237 0.15 26.24 -27.66
CA THR A 237 0.52 26.49 -26.27
C THR A 237 -0.69 26.26 -25.39
N VAL A 238 -0.56 25.46 -24.33
CA VAL A 238 -1.61 25.37 -23.30
C VAL A 238 -1.46 26.55 -22.36
N THR A 239 -2.51 27.35 -22.19
CA THR A 239 -2.48 28.59 -21.40
C THR A 239 -3.22 28.51 -20.08
N SER A 240 -4.18 27.57 -19.93
CA SER A 240 -4.81 27.25 -18.64
C SER A 240 -5.37 25.82 -18.60
N ASP A 241 -5.51 25.24 -17.40
CA ASP A 241 -6.08 23.90 -17.15
C ASP A 241 -6.79 23.74 -15.79
#